data_AF-A0AAJ5SP53-F1
#
_entry.id   AF-A0AAJ5SP53-F1
#
_cell.length_a   1.000
_cell.length_b   1.000
_cell.length_c   1.000
_cell.angle_alpha   90.00
_cell.angle_beta   90.00
_cell.angle_gamma   90.00
#
_symmetry.space_group_name_H-M   'P 1'
#
loop_
_entity.id
_entity.type
_entity.pdbx_description
1 polymer ?
#
loop_
_entity_poly.entity_id
_entity_poly.type
_entity_poly.pdbx_seq_one_letter_code
_entity_poly.pdbx_strand_id
1 'polypeptide(L)'
;MSQAVPQVWAATFSLHLDKGQGTAIATADAAAGVVKRLKDEPALPPEDVVAKSGFVFSFDDFRGWYRVTHRLQQSSGSIYRDPTDTEIEQAFESYQQSRSDFY
;
A
#
# COMPACT_ATOMS: atom_id res chain seq x y z
N MET A 1 9.36 4.55 9.88
CA MET A 1 9.93 4.66 8.51
C MET A 1 9.78 6.09 7.98
N SER A 2 10.68 7.04 8.33
CA SER A 2 10.49 8.47 8.02
C SER A 2 11.45 9.06 6.97
N GLN A 3 12.23 8.24 6.27
CA GLN A 3 13.33 8.72 5.40
C GLN A 3 13.09 8.56 3.89
N ALA A 4 11.96 7.96 3.47
CA ALA A 4 11.72 7.64 2.06
C ALA A 4 11.69 8.89 1.15
N VAL A 5 11.05 9.98 1.60
CA VAL A 5 10.95 11.21 0.79
C VAL A 5 12.32 11.88 0.60
N PRO A 6 13.12 12.15 1.65
CA PRO A 6 14.49 12.66 1.48
C PRO A 6 15.39 11.77 0.63
N GLN A 7 15.29 10.44 0.78
CA GLN A 7 16.12 9.48 0.03
C GLN A 7 15.76 9.47 -1.46
N VAL A 8 14.47 9.45 -1.79
CA VAL A 8 14.01 9.49 -3.19
C VAL A 8 14.37 10.82 -3.84
N TRP A 9 14.25 11.93 -3.11
CA TRP A 9 14.67 13.23 -3.61
C TRP A 9 16.17 13.25 -3.94
N ALA A 10 17.02 12.85 -2.99
CA ALA A 10 18.47 12.85 -3.17
C ALA A 10 18.94 11.92 -4.30
N ALA A 11 18.34 10.73 -4.41
CA ALA A 11 18.62 9.78 -5.49
C ALA A 11 18.22 10.36 -6.85
N THR A 12 17.02 10.94 -6.96
CA THR A 12 16.50 11.48 -8.21
C THR A 12 17.30 12.71 -8.66
N PHE A 13 17.67 13.58 -7.73
CA PHE A 13 18.54 14.73 -7.97
C PHE A 13 19.90 14.27 -8.50
N SER A 14 20.54 13.33 -7.82
CA SER A 14 21.87 12.80 -8.22
C SER A 14 21.84 12.15 -9.61
N LEU A 15 20.75 11.44 -9.93
CA LEU A 15 20.55 10.77 -11.21
C LEU A 15 20.38 11.74 -12.40
N HIS A 16 19.92 12.97 -12.14
CA HIS A 16 19.60 13.95 -13.19
C HIS A 16 20.52 15.17 -13.18
N LEU A 17 21.53 15.19 -12.32
CA LEU A 17 22.43 16.34 -12.15
C LEU A 17 23.24 16.65 -13.42
N ASP A 18 23.59 15.62 -14.19
CA ASP A 18 24.26 15.72 -15.48
C ASP A 18 23.42 16.44 -16.54
N LYS A 19 22.09 16.43 -16.40
CA LYS A 19 21.13 17.13 -17.27
C LYS A 19 20.88 18.57 -16.86
N GLY A 20 21.64 19.07 -15.89
CA GLY A 20 21.56 20.42 -15.36
C GLY A 20 20.78 20.52 -14.04
N GLN A 21 21.26 21.39 -13.17
CA GLN A 21 20.76 21.53 -11.80
C GLN A 21 19.26 21.87 -11.73
N GLY A 22 18.76 22.74 -12.61
CA GLY A 22 17.34 23.09 -12.64
C GLY A 22 16.43 21.90 -12.96
N THR A 23 16.82 21.10 -13.95
CA THR A 23 16.11 19.86 -14.33
C THR A 23 16.17 18.83 -13.21
N ALA A 24 17.33 18.69 -12.55
CA ALA A 24 17.52 17.76 -11.45
C ALA A 24 16.62 18.08 -10.24
N ILE A 25 16.53 19.36 -9.86
CA ILE A 25 15.65 19.82 -8.77
C ILE A 25 14.19 19.57 -9.13
N ALA A 26 13.73 20.01 -10.30
CA ALA A 26 12.34 19.85 -10.71
C ALA A 26 11.89 18.38 -10.76
N THR A 27 12.76 17.49 -11.24
CA THR A 27 12.47 16.05 -11.31
C THR A 27 12.45 15.42 -9.91
N ALA A 28 13.39 15.81 -9.04
CA ALA A 28 13.44 15.33 -7.66
C ALA A 28 12.22 15.78 -6.83
N ASP A 29 11.79 17.03 -6.99
CA ASP A 29 10.59 17.57 -6.34
C ASP A 29 9.33 16.84 -6.81
N ALA A 30 9.21 16.55 -8.12
CA ALA A 30 8.10 15.77 -8.66
C ALA A 30 8.06 14.35 -8.07
N ALA A 31 9.21 13.65 -8.03
CA ALA A 31 9.31 12.31 -7.47
C ALA A 31 8.97 12.29 -5.96
N ALA A 32 9.52 13.22 -5.19
CA ALA A 32 9.21 13.38 -3.77
C ALA A 32 7.72 13.68 -3.55
N GLY A 33 7.12 14.51 -4.41
CA GLY A 33 5.69 14.82 -4.40
C GLY A 33 4.82 13.58 -4.63
N VAL A 34 5.19 12.71 -5.58
CA VAL A 34 4.50 11.43 -5.80
C VAL A 34 4.61 10.51 -4.59
N VAL A 35 5.80 10.34 -4.02
CA VAL A 35 5.98 9.50 -2.82
C VAL A 35 5.19 10.04 -1.63
N LYS A 36 5.12 11.35 -1.47
CA LYS A 36 4.29 11.98 -0.43
C LYS A 36 2.81 11.67 -0.66
N ARG A 37 2.31 11.82 -1.89
CA ARG A 37 0.93 11.46 -2.24
C ARG A 37 0.62 9.98 -2.02
N LEU A 38 1.52 9.07 -2.41
CA LEU A 38 1.35 7.63 -2.18
C LEU A 38 1.35 7.26 -0.69
N LYS A 39 2.05 8.05 0.14
CA LYS A 39 2.02 7.90 1.60
C LYS A 39 0.71 8.43 2.20
N ASP A 40 0.16 9.48 1.59
CA ASP A 40 -1.09 10.12 2.02
C ASP A 40 -2.33 9.44 1.40
N GLU A 41 -2.18 8.65 0.33
CA GLU A 41 -3.22 7.79 -0.23
C GLU A 41 -3.54 6.67 0.76
N PRO A 42 -4.84 6.37 1.00
CA PRO A 42 -5.21 5.23 1.80
C PRO A 42 -4.63 3.98 1.12
N ALA A 43 -3.82 3.22 1.87
CA ALA A 43 -3.40 1.90 1.42
C ALA A 43 -4.66 1.14 1.00
N LEU A 44 -4.65 0.57 -0.21
CA LEU A 44 -5.77 -0.24 -0.66
C LEU A 44 -6.08 -1.30 0.40
N PRO A 45 -7.37 -1.52 0.70
CA PRO A 45 -7.76 -2.59 1.60
C PRO A 45 -7.12 -3.90 1.14
N PRO A 46 -6.60 -4.75 2.05
CA PRO A 46 -5.97 -6.01 1.68
C PRO A 46 -6.79 -6.82 0.67
N GLU A 47 -8.10 -6.90 0.90
CA GLU A 47 -9.09 -7.61 0.09
C GLU A 47 -9.10 -7.16 -1.38
N ASP A 48 -8.93 -5.86 -1.64
CA ASP A 48 -8.88 -5.31 -3.00
C ASP A 48 -7.57 -5.66 -3.71
N VAL A 49 -6.47 -5.68 -2.96
CA VAL A 49 -5.16 -6.08 -3.49
C VAL A 49 -5.22 -7.53 -3.95
N VAL A 50 -5.81 -8.42 -3.15
CA VAL A 50 -5.87 -9.84 -3.51
C VAL A 50 -6.95 -10.13 -4.56
N ALA A 51 -8.07 -9.41 -4.57
CA ALA A 51 -9.07 -9.51 -5.64
C ALA A 51 -8.45 -9.21 -7.02
N LYS A 52 -7.63 -8.15 -7.12
CA LYS A 52 -6.93 -7.79 -8.36
C LYS A 52 -5.85 -8.79 -8.80
N SER A 53 -5.33 -9.61 -7.87
CA SER A 53 -4.31 -10.61 -8.19
C SER A 53 -4.85 -11.84 -8.93
N GLY A 54 -6.18 -12.01 -8.98
CA GLY A 54 -6.83 -13.20 -9.52
C GLY A 54 -6.72 -14.43 -8.63
N PHE A 55 -6.11 -14.33 -7.44
CA PHE A 55 -6.02 -15.42 -6.49
C PHE A 55 -7.40 -15.71 -5.86
N VAL A 56 -7.75 -17.00 -5.80
CA VAL A 56 -9.03 -17.47 -5.26
C VAL A 56 -8.82 -18.06 -3.87
N PHE A 57 -9.38 -17.39 -2.86
CA PHE A 57 -9.38 -17.89 -1.49
C PHE A 57 -10.64 -18.68 -1.17
N SER A 58 -10.47 -19.77 -0.41
CA SER A 58 -11.52 -20.27 0.48
C SER A 58 -11.68 -19.33 1.67
N PHE A 59 -12.81 -19.37 2.38
CA PHE A 59 -13.00 -18.52 3.57
C PHE A 59 -11.95 -18.80 4.65
N ASP A 60 -11.61 -20.08 4.88
CA ASP A 60 -10.62 -20.46 5.90
C ASP A 60 -9.22 -19.95 5.55
N ASP A 61 -8.81 -20.04 4.28
CA ASP A 61 -7.53 -19.52 3.83
C ASP A 61 -7.51 -17.97 3.90
N PHE A 62 -8.61 -17.32 3.50
CA PHE A 62 -8.76 -15.87 3.59
C PHE A 62 -8.64 -15.40 5.03
N ARG A 63 -9.30 -16.08 5.98
CA ARG A 63 -9.27 -15.74 7.41
C ARG A 63 -7.85 -15.76 7.97
N GLY A 64 -7.09 -16.81 7.65
CA GLY A 64 -5.69 -16.93 8.07
C GLY A 64 -4.82 -15.81 7.48
N TRP A 65 -4.95 -15.57 6.18
CA TRP A 65 -4.23 -14.53 5.46
C TRP A 65 -4.58 -13.11 5.95
N TYR A 66 -5.87 -12.80 6.12
CA TYR A 66 -6.36 -11.47 6.49
C TYR A 66 -5.83 -11.02 7.85
N ARG A 67 -5.75 -11.93 8.83
CA ARG A 67 -5.16 -11.60 10.14
C ARG A 67 -3.69 -11.19 10.03
N VAL A 68 -2.92 -11.87 9.18
CA VAL A 68 -1.50 -11.57 8.95
C VAL A 68 -1.34 -10.23 8.25
N THR A 69 -2.08 -10.01 7.16
CA THR A 69 -1.99 -8.76 6.39
C THR A 69 -2.49 -7.56 7.18
N HIS A 70 -3.60 -7.70 7.91
CA HIS A 70 -4.10 -6.68 8.82
C HIS A 70 -3.05 -6.29 9.88
N ARG A 71 -2.30 -7.27 10.40
CA ARG A 71 -1.19 -7.01 11.33
C ARG A 71 -0.01 -6.30 10.68
N LEU A 72 0.34 -6.65 9.45
CA LEU A 72 1.43 -6.00 8.71
C LEU A 72 1.11 -4.56 8.31
N GLN A 73 -0.16 -4.25 8.07
CA GLN A 73 -0.60 -2.89 7.72
C GLN A 73 -0.62 -1.93 8.90
N GLN A 74 -0.69 -2.42 10.14
CA GLN A 74 -0.64 -1.55 11.31
C GLN A 74 0.75 -0.95 11.49
N SER A 75 0.76 0.38 11.64
CA SER A 75 1.98 1.14 11.87
C SER A 75 2.67 0.70 13.15
N SER A 76 4.00 0.56 13.12
CA SER A 76 4.81 0.23 14.29
C SER A 76 4.59 1.27 15.39
N GLY A 77 3.76 0.95 16.38
CA GLY A 77 3.41 1.85 17.49
C GLY A 77 1.93 1.84 17.90
N SER A 78 1.00 1.31 17.09
CA SER A 78 -0.39 1.11 17.53
C SER A 78 -0.53 -0.16 18.36
N ILE A 79 -1.42 -0.14 19.37
CA ILE A 79 -1.83 -1.35 20.07
C ILE A 79 -2.62 -2.19 19.06
N TYR A 80 -2.02 -3.32 18.65
CA TYR A 80 -2.65 -4.23 17.73
C TYR A 80 -3.88 -4.86 18.36
N ARG A 81 -4.99 -4.83 17.61
CA ARG A 81 -6.21 -5.55 17.91
C ARG A 81 -6.46 -6.52 16.77
N ASP A 82 -6.54 -7.80 17.10
CA ASP A 82 -6.95 -8.82 16.15
C ASP A 82 -8.35 -8.49 15.59
N PRO A 83 -8.55 -8.62 14.27
CA PRO A 83 -9.87 -8.46 13.68
C PRO A 83 -10.80 -9.56 14.23
N THR A 84 -12.01 -9.14 14.59
CA THR A 84 -13.10 -10.01 15.02
C THR A 84 -13.59 -10.86 13.86
N ASP A 85 -14.27 -11.97 14.16
CA ASP A 85 -14.78 -12.86 13.12
C ASP A 85 -15.78 -12.15 12.19
N THR A 86 -16.60 -11.24 12.71
CA THR A 86 -17.50 -10.41 11.91
C THR A 86 -16.75 -9.46 10.98
N GLU A 87 -15.64 -8.86 11.42
CA GLU A 87 -14.81 -8.01 10.55
C GLU A 87 -14.15 -8.82 9.43
N ILE A 88 -13.78 -10.07 9.70
CA ILE A 88 -13.21 -10.98 8.71
C ILE A 88 -14.27 -11.41 7.69
N GLU A 89 -15.49 -11.70 8.14
CA GLU A 89 -16.63 -12.01 7.28
C GLU A 89 -16.95 -10.86 6.32
N GLN A 90 -17.05 -9.63 6.83
CA GLN A 90 -17.30 -8.43 6.01
C GLN A 90 -16.18 -8.18 4.99
N ALA A 91 -14.92 -8.39 5.38
CA ALA A 91 -13.79 -8.28 4.46
C ALA A 91 -13.82 -9.36 3.36
N PHE A 92 -14.30 -10.57 3.69
CA PHE A 92 -14.45 -11.64 2.71
C PHE A 92 -15.58 -11.37 1.72
N GLU A 93 -16.71 -10.84 2.19
CA GLU A 93 -17.81 -10.39 1.31
C GLU A 93 -17.32 -9.29 0.35
N SER A 94 -16.57 -8.32 0.86
CA SER A 94 -15.97 -7.26 0.06
C SER A 94 -14.99 -7.81 -0.98
N TYR A 95 -14.14 -8.77 -0.60
CA TYR A 95 -13.28 -9.50 -1.54
C TYR A 95 -14.08 -10.19 -2.66
N GLN A 96 -15.18 -10.87 -2.33
CA GLN A 96 -16.01 -11.54 -3.33
C GLN A 96 -16.69 -10.56 -4.29
N GLN A 97 -17.16 -9.43 -3.76
CA GLN A 97 -17.76 -8.37 -4.55
C GLN A 97 -16.73 -7.72 -5.47
N SER A 98 -15.61 -7.24 -4.93
CA SER A 98 -14.52 -6.66 -5.70
C SER A 98 -14.02 -7.62 -6.78
N ARG A 99 -13.93 -8.93 -6.49
CA ARG A 99 -13.57 -9.92 -7.51
C ARG A 99 -14.59 -9.99 -8.64
N SER A 100 -15.89 -9.90 -8.34
CA SER A 100 -16.95 -9.91 -9.35
C SER A 100 -16.90 -8.69 -10.27
N ASP A 101 -16.39 -7.55 -9.79
CA ASP A 101 -16.23 -6.34 -10.60
C ASP A 101 -15.08 -6.42 -11.61
N PHE A 102 -14.16 -7.39 -11.48
CA PHE A 102 -13.02 -7.60 -12.39
C PHE A 102 -13.22 -8.73 -13.42
N TYR A 103 -14.36 -9.43 -13.41
CA TYR A 103 -14.72 -10.50 -14.36
C TYR A 103 -15.87 -10.08 -15.27
#